data_AF-A0A6G7Z8H6-F1
#
_entry.id   AF-A0A6G7Z8H6-F1
#
_cell.length_a   1.000
_cell.length_b   1.000
_cell.length_c   1.000
_cell.angle_alpha   90.00
_cell.angle_beta   90.00
_cell.angle_gamma   90.00
#
_symmetry.space_group_name_H-M   'P 1'
#
loop_
_entity.id
_entity.type
_entity.pdbx_description
1 polymer ?
#
loop_
_entity_poly.entity_id
_entity_poly.type
_entity_poly.pdbx_seq_one_letter_code
_entity_poly.pdbx_strand_id
1 'polypeptide(L)'
;MKKETLIENNINLHELITNELLNYHSIAAFIMLLEMGREIEFYYLEELFSITRLDNKYILSGGKSVQSFENALNIVTRGTIASQYIINCWFEIKIKALF
;
A
#
# COMPACT_ATOMS: atom_id res chain seq x y z
N MET A 1 -24.72 31.52 -27.93
CA MET A 1 -24.13 30.16 -27.87
C MET A 1 -23.03 30.19 -26.83
N LYS A 2 -23.27 29.65 -25.62
CA LYS A 2 -22.26 29.60 -24.55
C LYS A 2 -21.27 28.50 -24.92
N LYS A 3 -19.98 28.82 -25.01
CA LYS A 3 -18.91 27.81 -25.07
C LYS A 3 -18.89 27.14 -23.70
N GLU A 4 -19.36 25.89 -23.65
CA GLU A 4 -19.08 25.02 -22.52
C GLU A 4 -17.59 24.70 -22.55
N THR A 5 -16.85 25.30 -21.61
CA THR A 5 -15.47 24.94 -21.37
C THR A 5 -15.48 23.54 -20.78
N LEU A 6 -15.17 22.53 -21.60
CA LEU A 6 -14.79 21.20 -21.11
C LEU A 6 -13.55 21.39 -20.25
N ILE A 7 -13.75 21.42 -18.94
CA ILE A 7 -12.66 21.23 -17.98
C ILE A 7 -12.30 19.75 -18.16
N GLU A 8 -11.25 19.47 -18.92
CA GLU A 8 -10.58 18.17 -18.85
C GLU A 8 -10.09 18.01 -17.40
N ASN A 9 -10.91 17.34 -16.58
CA ASN A 9 -10.43 16.79 -15.33
C ASN A 9 -9.35 15.80 -15.72
N ASN A 10 -8.09 16.23 -15.62
CA ASN A 10 -6.94 15.36 -15.81
C ASN A 10 -6.94 14.40 -14.61
N ILE A 11 -7.73 13.32 -14.73
CA ILE A 11 -7.89 12.32 -13.68
C ILE A 11 -6.53 11.68 -13.50
N ASN A 12 -5.85 12.03 -12.41
CA ASN A 12 -4.58 11.45 -12.06
C ASN A 12 -4.83 10.03 -11.52
N LEU A 13 -4.52 9.02 -12.34
CA LEU A 13 -4.68 7.61 -11.97
C LEU A 13 -3.97 7.28 -10.66
N HIS A 14 -2.81 7.89 -10.40
CA HIS A 14 -2.07 7.70 -9.14
C HIS A 14 -2.86 8.21 -7.92
N GLU A 15 -3.52 9.36 -8.05
CA GLU A 15 -4.39 9.90 -6.98
C GLU A 15 -5.61 9.03 -6.75
N LEU A 16 -6.23 8.52 -7.83
CA LEU A 16 -7.35 7.58 -7.70
C LEU A 16 -6.95 6.33 -6.91
N ILE A 17 -5.85 5.68 -7.30
CA ILE A 17 -5.38 4.46 -6.62
C ILE A 17 -5.00 4.78 -5.17
N THR A 18 -4.34 5.91 -4.93
CA THR A 18 -4.01 6.35 -3.56
C THR A 18 -5.26 6.55 -2.72
N ASN A 19 -6.30 7.17 -3.28
CA ASN A 19 -7.58 7.36 -2.61
C ASN A 19 -8.29 6.03 -2.32
N GLU A 20 -8.19 5.05 -3.22
CA GLU A 20 -8.72 3.70 -2.99
C GLU A 20 -8.05 3.01 -1.80
N LEU A 21 -6.74 3.18 -1.63
CA LEU A 21 -6.03 2.65 -0.47
C LEU A 21 -6.41 3.41 0.82
N LEU A 22 -6.37 4.73 0.80
CA LEU A 22 -6.51 5.53 2.03
C LEU A 22 -7.95 5.61 2.55
N ASN A 23 -8.95 5.63 1.66
CA ASN A 23 -10.36 5.80 2.06
C ASN A 23 -11.13 4.49 2.15
N TYR A 24 -10.72 3.46 1.39
CA TYR A 24 -11.45 2.19 1.31
C TYR A 24 -10.61 0.98 1.70
N HIS A 25 -9.36 1.18 2.13
CA HIS A 25 -8.42 0.10 2.46
C HIS A 25 -8.36 -0.95 1.35
N SER A 26 -8.31 -0.53 0.08
CA SER A 26 -8.33 -1.46 -1.04
C SER A 26 -7.01 -2.25 -1.14
N ILE A 27 -7.08 -3.58 -0.99
CA ILE A 27 -5.93 -4.49 -1.17
C ILE A 27 -5.38 -4.39 -2.60
N ALA A 28 -6.25 -4.26 -3.60
CA ALA A 28 -5.84 -4.12 -4.99
C ALA A 28 -5.03 -2.83 -5.19
N ALA A 29 -5.48 -1.72 -4.60
CA ALA A 29 -4.76 -0.45 -4.63
C ALA A 29 -3.40 -0.55 -3.94
N PHE A 30 -3.34 -1.20 -2.77
CA PHE A 30 -2.09 -1.47 -2.06
C PHE A 30 -1.08 -2.24 -2.92
N ILE A 31 -1.49 -3.35 -3.51
CA ILE A 31 -0.64 -4.16 -4.40
C ILE A 31 -0.17 -3.30 -5.58
N MET A 32 -1.08 -2.58 -6.23
CA MET A 32 -0.74 -1.77 -7.40
C MET A 32 0.26 -0.65 -7.06
N LEU A 33 0.11 0.03 -5.92
CA LEU A 33 1.04 1.06 -5.46
C LEU A 33 2.44 0.48 -5.22
N LEU A 34 2.53 -0.68 -4.59
CA LEU A 34 3.81 -1.38 -4.41
C LEU A 34 4.45 -1.77 -5.75
N GLU A 35 3.66 -2.31 -6.69
CA GLU A 35 4.15 -2.65 -8.02
C GLU A 35 4.59 -1.41 -8.83
N MET A 36 3.99 -0.25 -8.57
CA MET A 36 4.44 1.05 -9.08
C MET A 36 5.72 1.58 -8.38
N GLY A 37 6.27 0.83 -7.42
CA GLY A 37 7.49 1.17 -6.71
C GLY A 37 7.29 2.11 -5.52
N ARG A 38 6.05 2.32 -5.07
CA ARG A 38 5.77 3.14 -3.88
C ARG A 38 6.20 2.41 -2.61
N GLU A 39 6.67 3.17 -1.65
CA GLU A 39 6.95 2.65 -0.31
C GLU A 39 5.76 2.96 0.61
N ILE A 40 5.43 2.01 1.49
CA ILE A 40 4.26 2.11 2.35
C ILE A 40 4.68 1.93 3.80
N GLU A 41 4.41 2.94 4.61
CA GLU A 41 4.50 2.84 6.07
C GLU A 41 3.12 2.73 6.69
N PHE A 42 2.98 1.86 7.69
CA PHE A 42 1.72 1.67 8.38
C PHE A 42 1.92 1.22 9.83
N TYR A 43 0.88 1.44 10.65
CA TYR A 43 0.84 0.99 12.03
C TYR A 43 -0.07 -0.22 12.18
N TYR A 44 0.34 -1.13 13.06
CA TYR A 44 -0.50 -2.19 13.61
C TYR A 44 -0.09 -2.46 15.07
N LEU A 45 -1.06 -2.47 16.00
CA LEU A 45 -0.82 -2.62 17.45
C LEU A 45 0.30 -1.70 17.99
N GLU A 46 0.29 -0.43 17.59
CA GLU A 46 1.28 0.59 17.97
C GLU A 46 2.70 0.38 17.41
N GLU A 47 2.94 -0.70 16.66
CA GLU A 47 4.20 -0.96 15.98
C GLU A 47 4.19 -0.37 14.56
N LEU A 48 5.30 0.26 14.17
CA LEU A 48 5.51 0.77 12.82
C LEU A 48 6.11 -0.32 11.93
N PHE A 49 5.51 -0.49 10.76
CA PHE A 49 6.00 -1.34 9.69
C PHE A 49 6.21 -0.53 8.42
N SER A 50 7.18 -0.96 7.62
CA SER A 50 7.49 -0.40 6.31
C SER A 50 7.60 -1.51 5.26
N ILE A 51 7.12 -1.22 4.07
CA ILE A 51 7.33 -2.02 2.87
C ILE A 51 8.05 -1.16 1.85
N THR A 52 9.26 -1.59 1.50
CA THR A 52 10.11 -0.96 0.49
C THR A 52 10.52 -1.99 -0.54
N ARG A 53 10.71 -1.56 -1.79
CA ARG A 53 11.29 -2.40 -2.84
C ARG A 53 12.81 -2.22 -2.89
N LEU A 54 13.55 -3.31 -2.72
CA LEU A 54 14.99 -3.35 -2.88
C LEU A 54 15.32 -4.31 -4.04
N ASP A 55 15.89 -3.77 -5.11
CA ASP A 55 16.11 -4.48 -6.37
C ASP A 55 14.82 -5.14 -6.90
N ASN A 56 14.82 -6.47 -6.96
CA ASN A 56 13.70 -7.29 -7.44
C ASN A 56 12.86 -7.89 -6.31
N LYS A 57 13.03 -7.41 -5.08
CA LYS A 57 12.31 -7.94 -3.91
C LYS A 57 11.61 -6.85 -3.12
N TYR A 58 10.51 -7.22 -2.51
CA TYR A 58 9.82 -6.41 -1.53
C TYR A 58 10.26 -6.81 -0.13
N ILE A 59 10.61 -5.83 0.70
CA ILE A 59 11.05 -6.02 2.06
C ILE A 59 9.97 -5.47 2.99
N LEU A 60 9.33 -6.34 3.75
CA LEU A 60 8.49 -5.97 4.88
C LEU A 60 9.37 -5.93 6.13
N SER A 61 9.43 -4.80 6.81
CA SER A 61 10.23 -4.62 8.02
C SER A 61 9.42 -3.93 9.10
N GLY A 62 9.65 -4.30 10.36
CA GLY A 62 8.94 -3.76 11.52
C GLY A 62 8.73 -4.81 12.60
N GLY A 63 8.47 -4.39 13.83
CA GLY A 63 8.22 -5.31 14.95
C GLY A 63 9.34 -6.32 15.18
N LYS A 64 10.60 -5.90 14.99
CA LYS A 64 11.83 -6.74 15.06
C LYS A 64 11.91 -7.85 13.99
N SER A 65 11.03 -7.85 13.00
CA SER A 65 11.04 -8.81 11.89
C SER A 65 11.43 -8.14 10.58
N VAL A 66 12.07 -8.92 9.71
CA VAL A 66 12.35 -8.57 8.32
C VAL A 66 11.99 -9.77 7.46
N GLN A 67 11.14 -9.56 6.47
CA GLN A 67 10.67 -10.58 5.55
C GLN A 67 10.85 -10.09 4.11
N SER A 68 11.15 -11.01 3.20
CA SER A 68 11.42 -10.69 1.80
C SER A 68 10.51 -11.49 0.87
N PHE A 69 9.99 -10.82 -0.16
CA PHE A 69 9.01 -11.38 -1.09
C PHE A 69 9.36 -11.03 -2.53
N GLU A 70 9.07 -11.95 -3.45
CA GLU A 70 9.34 -11.77 -4.89
C GLU A 70 8.29 -10.88 -5.59
N ASN A 71 7.13 -10.65 -4.97
CA ASN A 71 6.07 -9.78 -5.51
C ASN A 71 5.17 -9.22 -4.40
N ALA A 72 4.41 -8.16 -4.69
CA ALA A 72 3.55 -7.51 -3.71
C ALA A 72 2.39 -8.41 -3.23
N LEU A 73 1.86 -9.28 -4.09
CA LEU A 73 0.80 -10.23 -3.72
C LEU A 73 1.25 -11.18 -2.60
N ASN A 74 2.51 -11.61 -2.62
CA ASN A 74 3.07 -12.48 -1.59
C ASN A 74 3.17 -11.76 -0.22
N ILE A 75 3.31 -10.43 -0.20
CA ILE A 75 3.28 -9.67 1.06
C ILE A 75 1.90 -9.79 1.70
N VAL A 76 0.84 -9.56 0.91
CA VAL A 76 -0.54 -9.63 1.42
C VAL A 76 -0.88 -11.05 1.89
N THR A 77 -0.51 -12.06 1.08
CA THR A 77 -0.98 -13.44 1.30
C THR A 77 -0.10 -14.25 2.25
N ARG A 78 1.17 -13.87 2.45
CA ARG A 78 2.14 -14.62 3.27
C ARG A 78 2.87 -13.76 4.29
N GLY A 79 2.86 -12.45 4.13
CA GLY A 79 3.51 -11.53 5.05
C GLY A 79 2.86 -11.56 6.42
N THR A 80 3.70 -11.52 7.44
CA THR A 80 3.27 -11.53 8.84
C THR A 80 3.70 -10.27 9.57
N ILE A 81 2.83 -9.73 10.41
CA ILE A 81 3.10 -8.60 11.31
C ILE A 81 2.56 -8.95 12.69
N ALA A 82 3.34 -8.69 13.75
CA ALA A 82 3.00 -9.05 15.13
C ALA A 82 2.37 -10.47 15.25
N SER A 83 3.03 -11.46 14.61
CA SER A 83 2.60 -12.87 14.57
C SER A 83 1.25 -13.17 13.89
N GLN A 84 0.69 -12.23 13.12
CA GLN A 84 -0.53 -12.39 12.33
C GLN A 84 -0.25 -12.22 10.84
N TYR A 85 -0.97 -12.95 9.98
CA TYR A 85 -0.93 -12.68 8.54
C TYR A 85 -1.55 -11.33 8.22
N ILE A 86 -0.92 -10.56 7.33
CA ILE A 86 -1.39 -9.21 6.94
C ILE A 86 -2.85 -9.25 6.49
N ILE A 87 -3.24 -10.24 5.67
CA ILE A 87 -4.62 -10.34 5.19
C ILE A 87 -5.65 -10.49 6.32
N ASN A 88 -5.28 -11.07 7.45
CA ASN A 88 -6.19 -11.31 8.56
C ASN A 88 -6.40 -10.05 9.42
N CYS A 89 -5.42 -9.15 9.47
CA CYS A 89 -5.50 -7.90 10.22
C CYS A 89 -5.57 -6.66 9.32
N TRP A 90 -5.84 -6.84 8.02
CA TRP A 90 -5.73 -5.79 7.01
C TRP A 90 -6.56 -4.54 7.34
N PHE A 91 -7.80 -4.72 7.80
CA PHE A 91 -8.69 -3.60 8.12
C PHE A 91 -8.35 -2.90 9.45
N GLU A 92 -7.45 -3.46 10.25
CA GLU A 92 -6.96 -2.85 11.48
C GLU A 92 -5.68 -2.03 11.25
N ILE A 93 -5.02 -2.23 10.10
CA ILE A 93 -3.83 -1.49 9.70
C ILE A 93 -4.18 -0.02 9.43
N LYS A 94 -3.33 0.87 9.95
CA LYS A 94 -3.43 2.32 9.71
C LYS A 94 -2.29 2.77 8.81
N ILE A 95 -2.61 3.09 7.55
CA ILE A 95 -1.62 3.65 6.62
C ILE A 95 -1.15 5.00 7.17
N LYS A 96 0.17 5.14 7.34
CA LYS A 96 0.81 6.34 7.87
C LYS A 96 1.32 7.22 6.73
N ALA A 97 2.05 6.63 5.79
CA ALA A 97 2.69 7.37 4.72
C ALA A 97 2.85 6.51 3.46
N LEU A 98 2.89 7.22 2.33
CA LEU A 98 3.13 6.70 0.98
C LEU A 98 4.24 7.56 0.37
N PHE A 99 5.39 6.97 0.05
CA PHE A 99 6.54 7.65 -0.57
C PHE A 99 6.70 7.25 -2.02
#